data_AF-A0A7G2TAS8-F1
#
_entry.id   AF-A0A7G2TAS8-F1
#
_cell.length_a   1.000
_cell.length_b   1.000
_cell.length_c   1.000
_cell.angle_alpha   90.00
_cell.angle_beta   90.00
_cell.angle_gamma   90.00
#
_symmetry.space_group_name_H-M   'P 1'
#
loop_
_entity.id
_entity.type
_entity.pdbx_description
1 polymer ?
#
loop_
_entity_poly.entity_id
_entity_poly.type
_entity_poly.pdbx_seq_one_letter_code
_entity_poly.pdbx_strand_id
1 'polypeptide(L)'
;MATSLVSCDENAELRDQYNALFTEVIDLHDELMPKMSNLSEFQEQLEAEDSLNQADQVILSNLKAADTRMMDWMHDFTDTYVKDRTPVAKMTAQELEQAIKGLQVELQEVKDLRDFTLKSLEKAATTLN
;
A
#
# COMPACT_ATOMS: atom_id res chain seq x y z
N MET A 1 17.08 -49.57 7.20
CA MET A 1 16.85 -48.54 6.17
C MET A 1 16.11 -47.41 6.85
N ALA A 2 16.78 -46.27 7.05
CA ALA A 2 16.18 -45.11 7.68
C ALA A 2 15.32 -44.40 6.62
N THR A 3 14.00 -44.54 6.72
CA THR A 3 13.06 -43.79 5.90
C THR A 3 13.07 -42.35 6.42
N SER A 4 13.94 -41.52 5.86
CA SER A 4 13.88 -40.08 6.05
C SER A 4 12.61 -39.59 5.37
N LEU A 5 11.53 -39.48 6.13
CA LEU A 5 10.36 -38.69 5.77
C LEU A 5 10.81 -37.23 5.76
N VAL A 6 11.42 -36.80 4.65
CA VAL A 6 11.40 -35.39 4.30
C VAL A 6 9.93 -35.11 4.02
N SER A 7 9.22 -34.65 5.04
CA SER A 7 7.98 -33.92 4.89
C SER A 7 8.34 -32.62 4.16
N CYS A 8 8.68 -32.73 2.87
CA CYS A 8 8.77 -31.58 1.98
C CYS A 8 7.33 -31.09 1.87
N ASP A 9 7.04 -30.05 2.60
CA ASP A 9 5.89 -29.24 2.29
C ASP A 9 6.17 -28.58 0.94
N GLU A 10 5.63 -29.18 -0.12
CA GLU A 10 5.91 -28.82 -1.53
C GLU A 10 5.63 -27.35 -1.84
N ASN A 11 4.85 -26.67 -0.99
CA ASN A 11 4.49 -25.27 -1.14
C ASN A 11 5.25 -24.34 -0.17
N ALA A 12 6.24 -24.83 0.59
CA ALA A 12 6.95 -24.04 1.58
C ALA A 12 7.57 -22.76 1.00
N GLU A 13 8.33 -22.87 -0.09
CA GLU A 13 8.97 -21.73 -0.74
C GLU A 13 7.95 -20.70 -1.25
N LEU A 14 6.85 -21.16 -1.86
CA LEU A 14 5.79 -20.27 -2.34
C LEU A 14 5.10 -19.53 -1.18
N ARG A 15 4.87 -20.19 -0.05
CA ARG A 15 4.28 -19.53 1.12
C ARG A 15 5.22 -18.52 1.76
N ASP A 16 6.51 -18.83 1.82
CA ASP A 16 7.52 -17.90 2.32
C ASP A 16 7.61 -16.67 1.42
N GLN A 17 7.61 -16.86 0.10
CA GLN A 17 7.58 -15.76 -0.87
C GLN A 17 6.31 -14.91 -0.73
N TYR A 18 5.15 -15.55 -0.64
CA TYR A 18 3.87 -14.86 -0.43
C TYR A 18 3.93 -14.02 0.87
N ASN A 19 4.38 -14.61 1.99
CA ASN A 19 4.41 -13.93 3.28
C ASN A 19 5.41 -12.76 3.27
N ALA A 20 6.55 -12.92 2.61
CA ALA A 20 7.54 -11.85 2.45
C ALA A 20 6.95 -10.68 1.66
N LEU A 21 6.31 -10.93 0.52
CA LEU A 21 5.67 -9.89 -0.30
C LEU A 21 4.53 -9.20 0.44
N PHE A 22 3.66 -9.99 1.09
CA PHE A 22 2.56 -9.44 1.88
C PHE A 22 3.10 -8.52 2.99
N THR A 23 4.17 -8.94 3.68
CA THR A 23 4.82 -8.12 4.71
C THR A 23 5.39 -6.83 4.12
N GLU A 24 6.09 -6.89 2.97
CA GLU A 24 6.63 -5.70 2.30
C GLU A 24 5.54 -4.69 1.93
N VAL A 25 4.38 -5.17 1.46
CA VAL A 25 3.22 -4.31 1.15
C VAL A 25 2.69 -3.62 2.42
N ILE A 26 2.52 -4.37 3.51
CA ILE A 26 2.04 -3.83 4.79
C ILE A 26 3.05 -2.87 5.41
N ASP A 27 4.35 -3.16 5.34
CA ASP A 27 5.40 -2.27 5.84
C ASP A 27 5.35 -0.91 5.13
N LEU A 28 5.09 -0.89 3.82
CA LEU A 28 4.91 0.35 3.05
C LEU A 28 3.61 1.07 3.43
N HIS A 29 2.51 0.34 3.64
CA HIS A 29 1.27 0.92 4.18
C HIS A 29 1.53 1.62 5.52
N ASP A 30 2.20 0.94 6.45
CA ASP A 30 2.49 1.48 7.79
C ASP A 30 3.45 2.67 7.73
N GLU A 31 4.40 2.68 6.78
CA GLU A 31 5.26 3.85 6.52
C GLU A 31 4.46 5.07 6.03
N LEU A 32 3.39 4.85 5.28
CA LEU A 32 2.54 5.90 4.75
C LEU A 32 1.55 6.48 5.76
N MET A 33 1.07 5.68 6.71
CA MET A 33 0.11 6.12 7.72
C MET A 33 0.47 7.46 8.41
N PRO A 34 1.69 7.69 8.95
CA PRO A 34 2.03 8.98 9.55
C PRO A 34 2.06 10.13 8.53
N LYS A 35 2.37 9.85 7.26
CA LYS A 35 2.42 10.85 6.19
C LYS A 35 1.02 11.29 5.77
N MET A 36 0.04 10.38 5.86
CA MET A 36 -1.37 10.71 5.64
C MET A 36 -1.88 11.74 6.65
N SER A 37 -1.42 11.69 7.90
CA SER A 37 -1.76 12.71 8.90
C SER A 37 -1.26 14.11 8.48
N ASN A 38 -0.01 14.20 8.03
CA ASN A 38 0.55 15.48 7.55
C ASN A 38 -0.19 15.96 6.29
N LEU A 39 -0.62 15.02 5.45
CA LEU A 39 -1.36 15.31 4.24
C LEU A 39 -2.71 15.95 4.57
N SER A 40 -3.46 15.40 5.53
CA SER A 40 -4.71 16.00 6.01
C SER A 40 -4.48 17.39 6.61
N GLU A 41 -3.42 17.57 7.41
CA GLU A 41 -3.08 18.88 7.98
C GLU A 41 -2.82 19.94 6.90
N PHE A 42 -2.04 19.60 5.85
CA PHE A 42 -1.80 20.54 4.75
C PHE A 42 -3.05 20.81 3.90
N GLN A 43 -3.95 19.83 3.76
CA GLN A 43 -5.25 20.09 3.11
C GLN A 43 -6.05 21.12 3.91
N GLU A 44 -6.16 20.95 5.23
CA GLU A 44 -6.90 21.86 6.10
C GLU A 44 -6.30 23.28 6.07
N GLN A 45 -4.98 23.41 6.09
CA GLN A 45 -4.30 24.71 5.98
C GLN A 45 -4.62 25.41 4.66
N LEU A 46 -4.54 24.70 3.53
CA LEU A 46 -4.87 25.25 2.22
C LEU A 46 -6.37 25.58 2.09
N GLU A 47 -7.25 24.78 2.68
CA GLU A 47 -8.69 25.04 2.65
C GLU A 47 -9.11 26.22 3.52
N ALA A 48 -8.32 26.57 4.54
CA ALA A 48 -8.57 27.70 5.41
C ALA A 48 -8.18 29.06 4.79
N GLU A 49 -7.40 29.06 3.69
CA GLU A 49 -7.01 30.29 2.99
C GLU A 49 -8.21 30.93 2.27
N ASP A 50 -8.41 32.23 2.49
CA ASP A 50 -9.53 32.98 1.88
C ASP A 50 -9.48 33.00 0.35
N SER A 51 -8.29 32.87 -0.25
CA SER A 51 -8.12 32.77 -1.69
C SER A 51 -6.90 31.96 -2.07
N LEU A 52 -7.12 30.83 -2.75
CA LEU A 52 -6.05 30.00 -3.30
C LEU A 52 -5.67 30.46 -4.70
N ASN A 53 -4.37 30.65 -4.93
CA ASN A 53 -3.86 30.86 -6.28
C ASN A 53 -3.90 29.54 -7.09
N GLN A 54 -3.65 29.60 -8.40
CA GLN A 54 -3.72 28.41 -9.26
C GLN A 54 -2.75 27.29 -8.82
N ALA A 55 -1.56 27.65 -8.34
CA ALA A 55 -0.58 26.67 -7.87
C ALA A 55 -1.07 25.98 -6.59
N ASP A 56 -1.63 26.72 -5.64
CA ASP A 56 -2.15 26.17 -4.38
C ASP A 56 -3.35 25.25 -4.64
N GLN A 57 -4.23 25.59 -5.59
CA GLN A 57 -5.33 24.71 -6.01
C GLN A 57 -4.83 23.38 -6.58
N VAL A 58 -3.73 23.41 -7.36
CA VAL A 58 -3.11 22.19 -7.88
C VAL A 58 -2.51 21.36 -6.76
N ILE A 59 -1.89 21.99 -5.76
CA ILE A 59 -1.34 21.31 -4.58
C ILE A 59 -2.47 20.64 -3.79
N LEU A 60 -3.52 21.39 -3.45
CA LEU A 60 -4.69 20.87 -2.74
C LEU A 60 -5.33 19.69 -3.49
N SER A 61 -5.47 19.79 -4.80
CA SER A 61 -6.00 18.71 -5.64
C SER A 61 -5.11 17.46 -5.59
N ASN A 62 -3.79 17.61 -5.63
CA ASN A 62 -2.86 16.47 -5.53
C ASN A 62 -2.91 15.82 -4.14
N LEU A 63 -3.00 16.61 -3.06
CA LEU A 63 -3.14 16.08 -1.71
C LEU A 63 -4.44 15.28 -1.57
N LYS A 64 -5.58 15.80 -2.06
CA LYS A 64 -6.86 15.08 -2.06
C LYS A 64 -6.81 13.81 -2.89
N ALA A 65 -6.18 13.87 -4.06
CA ALA A 65 -6.01 12.71 -4.91
C ALA A 65 -5.16 11.61 -4.24
N ALA A 66 -4.14 11.99 -3.46
CA ALA A 66 -3.32 11.03 -2.69
C ALA A 66 -4.14 10.38 -1.58
N ASP A 67 -4.96 11.16 -0.86
CA ASP A 67 -5.88 10.63 0.17
C ASP A 67 -6.88 9.62 -0.41
N THR A 68 -7.57 10.00 -1.48
CA THR A 68 -8.53 9.11 -2.14
C THR A 68 -7.85 7.83 -2.65
N ARG A 69 -6.68 7.93 -3.29
CA ARG A 69 -5.95 6.76 -3.78
C ARG A 69 -5.53 5.82 -2.65
N MET A 70 -5.11 6.33 -1.50
CA MET A 70 -4.77 5.50 -0.34
C MET A 70 -6.00 4.77 0.20
N MET A 71 -7.14 5.46 0.29
CA MET A 71 -8.39 4.85 0.75
C MET A 71 -8.91 3.78 -0.22
N ASP A 72 -8.91 4.07 -1.52
CA ASP A 72 -9.33 3.13 -2.57
C ASP A 72 -8.43 1.89 -2.55
N TRP A 73 -7.11 2.09 -2.56
CA TRP A 73 -6.15 0.99 -2.49
C TRP A 73 -6.33 0.15 -1.22
N MET A 74 -6.49 0.79 -0.05
CA MET A 74 -6.70 0.08 1.21
C MET A 74 -7.98 -0.75 1.20
N HIS A 75 -9.05 -0.23 0.59
CA HIS A 75 -10.32 -0.93 0.44
C HIS A 75 -10.16 -2.18 -0.43
N ASP A 76 -9.59 -2.01 -1.63
CA ASP A 76 -9.39 -3.10 -2.60
C ASP A 76 -8.43 -4.17 -2.05
N PHE A 77 -7.34 -3.73 -1.39
CA PHE A 77 -6.38 -4.63 -0.75
C PHE A 77 -7.03 -5.41 0.39
N THR A 78 -7.83 -4.76 1.23
CA THR A 78 -8.53 -5.41 2.34
C THR A 78 -9.52 -6.45 1.84
N ASP A 79 -10.34 -6.09 0.84
CA ASP A 79 -11.34 -7.00 0.27
C ASP A 79 -10.69 -8.21 -0.43
N THR A 80 -9.50 -8.04 -1.00
CA THR A 80 -8.80 -9.11 -1.73
C THR A 80 -7.94 -10.01 -0.83
N TYR A 81 -7.19 -9.44 0.12
CA TYR A 81 -6.14 -10.17 0.83
C TYR A 81 -6.37 -10.32 2.34
N VAL A 82 -7.28 -9.56 2.93
CA VAL A 82 -7.52 -9.55 4.39
C VAL A 82 -8.87 -10.18 4.73
N LYS A 83 -9.93 -9.75 4.05
CA LYS A 83 -11.30 -10.20 4.25
C LYS A 83 -11.49 -11.61 3.70
N ASP A 84 -12.10 -12.48 4.49
CA ASP A 84 -12.42 -13.87 4.14
C ASP A 84 -11.23 -14.68 3.58
N ARG A 85 -10.01 -14.31 4.00
CA ARG A 85 -8.77 -14.87 3.49
C ARG A 85 -8.66 -16.37 3.80
N THR A 86 -8.48 -17.17 2.75
CA THR A 86 -8.04 -18.56 2.90
C THR A 86 -6.68 -18.59 3.61
N PRO A 87 -6.52 -19.33 4.72
CA PRO A 87 -5.23 -19.44 5.39
C PRO A 87 -4.15 -19.88 4.40
N VAL A 88 -3.01 -19.19 4.36
CA VAL A 88 -1.90 -19.49 3.42
C VAL A 88 -1.46 -20.95 3.50
N ALA A 89 -1.52 -21.55 4.69
CA ALA A 89 -1.21 -22.96 4.91
C ALA A 89 -2.18 -23.94 4.20
N LYS A 90 -3.36 -23.48 3.78
CA LYS A 90 -4.39 -24.26 3.08
C LYS A 90 -4.44 -23.97 1.57
N MET A 91 -3.67 -22.99 1.08
CA MET A 91 -3.63 -22.64 -0.33
C MET A 91 -2.86 -23.69 -1.13
N THR A 92 -3.35 -23.98 -2.33
CA THR A 92 -2.66 -24.78 -3.33
C THR A 92 -1.51 -23.99 -3.96
N ALA A 93 -0.58 -24.68 -4.63
CA ALA A 93 0.51 -24.03 -5.36
C ALA A 93 0.00 -22.99 -6.37
N GLN A 94 -1.08 -23.33 -7.11
CA GLN A 94 -1.67 -22.44 -8.10
C GLN A 94 -2.28 -21.18 -7.46
N GLU A 95 -2.99 -21.32 -6.34
CA GLU A 95 -3.53 -20.18 -5.60
C GLU A 95 -2.42 -19.29 -5.06
N LEU A 96 -1.32 -19.88 -4.55
CA LEU A 96 -0.16 -19.13 -4.08
C LEU A 96 0.52 -18.36 -5.22
N GLU A 97 0.76 -18.99 -6.37
CA GLU A 97 1.35 -18.32 -7.52
C GLU A 97 0.49 -17.16 -8.03
N GLN A 98 -0.83 -17.33 -8.05
CA GLN A 98 -1.75 -16.27 -8.44
C GLN A 98 -1.73 -15.12 -7.43
N ALA A 99 -1.76 -15.43 -6.14
CA ALA A 99 -1.75 -14.43 -5.09
C ALA A 99 -0.40 -13.69 -5.01
N ILE A 100 0.73 -14.37 -5.26
CA ILE A 100 2.06 -13.76 -5.37
C ILE A 100 2.10 -12.75 -6.52
N LYS A 101 1.59 -13.13 -7.70
CA LYS A 101 1.51 -12.20 -8.85
C LYS A 101 0.63 -10.99 -8.55
N GLY A 102 -0.50 -11.21 -7.86
CA GLY A 102 -1.35 -10.11 -7.38
C GLY A 102 -0.59 -9.19 -6.43
N LEU A 103 0.04 -9.73 -5.38
CA LEU A 103 0.82 -8.95 -4.42
C LEU A 103 1.99 -8.18 -5.05
N GLN A 104 2.59 -8.69 -6.13
CA GLN A 104 3.60 -7.93 -6.88
C GLN A 104 3.03 -6.69 -7.55
N VAL A 105 1.78 -6.75 -8.03
CA VAL A 105 1.05 -5.59 -8.56
C VAL A 105 0.72 -4.62 -7.42
N GLU A 106 0.13 -5.12 -6.33
CA GLU A 106 -0.17 -4.29 -5.14
C GLU A 106 1.07 -3.58 -4.60
N LEU A 107 2.21 -4.29 -4.57
CA LEU A 107 3.48 -3.74 -4.14
C LEU A 107 3.95 -2.59 -5.03
N GLN A 108 3.72 -2.69 -6.34
CA GLN A 108 4.04 -1.59 -7.25
C GLN A 108 3.06 -0.41 -7.05
N GLU A 109 1.77 -0.70 -6.88
CA GLU A 109 0.75 0.33 -6.67
C GLU A 109 0.99 1.12 -5.37
N VAL A 110 1.28 0.44 -4.26
CA VAL A 110 1.60 1.12 -2.99
C VAL A 110 2.92 1.90 -3.06
N LYS A 111 3.91 1.44 -3.84
CA LYS A 111 5.15 2.19 -4.11
C LYS A 111 4.87 3.46 -4.89
N ASP A 112 4.05 3.38 -5.94
CA ASP A 112 3.68 4.53 -6.76
C ASP A 112 2.84 5.53 -5.94
N LEU A 113 1.92 5.03 -5.11
CA LEU A 113 1.16 5.82 -4.16
C LEU A 113 2.08 6.53 -3.16
N ARG A 114 3.08 5.83 -2.63
CA ARG A 114 4.06 6.41 -1.71
C ARG A 114 4.80 7.56 -2.37
N ASP A 115 5.34 7.33 -3.55
CA ASP A 115 6.13 8.34 -4.25
C ASP A 115 5.28 9.56 -4.63
N PHE A 116 4.03 9.33 -5.03
CA PHE A 116 3.05 10.39 -5.30
C PHE A 116 2.70 11.20 -4.05
N THR A 117 2.47 10.53 -2.93
CA THR A 117 2.13 11.15 -1.64
C THR A 117 3.29 12.00 -1.13
N LEU A 118 4.51 11.44 -1.13
CA LEU A 118 5.72 12.15 -0.72
C LEU A 118 5.97 13.39 -1.56
N LYS A 119 5.82 13.29 -2.88
CA LYS A 119 5.98 14.43 -3.79
C LYS A 119 4.91 15.50 -3.57
N SER A 120 3.69 15.11 -3.23
CA SER A 120 2.60 16.05 -2.95
C SER A 120 2.84 16.78 -1.63
N LEU A 121 3.31 16.06 -0.61
CA LEU A 121 3.72 16.62 0.68
C LEU A 121 4.90 17.59 0.55
N GLU A 122 5.93 17.24 -0.21
CA GLU A 122 7.10 18.10 -0.43
C GLU A 122 6.71 19.44 -1.08
N LYS A 123 5.82 19.38 -2.08
CA LYS A 123 5.27 20.57 -2.73
C LYS A 123 4.47 21.42 -1.76
N ALA A 124 3.57 20.81 -0.98
CA ALA A 124 2.77 21.52 0.01
C ALA A 124 3.66 22.19 1.07
N ALA A 125 4.63 21.46 1.62
CA ALA A 125 5.57 21.97 2.60
C ALA A 125 6.42 23.13 2.06
N THR A 126 6.78 23.12 0.76
CA THR A 126 7.53 24.23 0.15
C THR A 126 6.68 25.47 -0.06
N THR A 127 5.37 25.32 -0.27
CA THR A 127 4.44 26.43 -0.51
C THR A 127 3.91 27.04 0.79
N LEU A 128 3.78 26.24 1.85
CA LEU A 128 3.23 26.67 3.15
C LEU A 128 4.30 27.17 4.16
N ASN A 129 5.59 27.06 3.82
CA ASN A 129 6.70 27.67 4.57
C ASN A 129 7.06 29.06 4.02
#